data_AF-A0AAN7SGD8-F1
#
_entry.id   AF-A0AAN7SGD8-F1
#
_cell.length_a   1.000
_cell.length_b   1.000
_cell.length_c   1.000
_cell.angle_alpha   90.00
_cell.angle_beta   90.00
_cell.angle_gamma   90.00
#
_symmetry.space_group_name_H-M   'P 1'
#
loop_
_entity.id
_entity.type
_entity.pdbx_description
1 polymer ?
#
loop_
_entity_poly.entity_id
_entity_poly.type
_entity_poly.pdbx_seq_one_letter_code
_entity_poly.pdbx_strand_id
1 'polypeptide(L)'
;MQKIKLLLLLVLTSCSIADLDPVIFQHWLDVMVEFENTCACATGVDIAIQAKYMYSIYYPYNACLHCFVKCLYVSANFVNPDGSFKLKEFIRVFPETKDFAEKCLNESKNELDLCLKLYNIEKCNVRELGGFS
;
A
#
# COMPACT_ATOMS: atom_id res chain seq x y z
N MET A 1 -43.31 -35.43 -0.39
CA MET A 1 -42.02 -35.00 -0.97
C MET A 1 -41.90 -33.48 -0.86
N GLN A 2 -41.34 -32.96 0.23
CA GLN A 2 -41.24 -31.51 0.46
C GLN A 2 -40.00 -31.22 1.33
N LYS A 3 -38.82 -31.67 0.86
CA LYS A 3 -37.53 -31.49 1.55
C LYS A 3 -36.42 -30.95 0.62
N ILE A 4 -36.79 -30.18 -0.41
CA ILE A 4 -35.82 -29.63 -1.39
C ILE A 4 -36.11 -28.14 -1.65
N LYS A 5 -36.32 -27.34 -0.60
CA LYS A 5 -36.39 -25.87 -0.73
C LYS A 5 -35.53 -25.09 0.26
N LEU A 6 -34.81 -25.76 1.17
CA LEU A 6 -33.97 -25.09 2.19
C LEU A 6 -32.47 -25.04 1.86
N LEU A 7 -32.03 -25.59 0.72
CA LEU A 7 -30.60 -25.74 0.41
C LEU A 7 -30.01 -24.68 -0.54
N LEU A 8 -30.80 -23.69 -0.96
CA LEU A 8 -30.36 -22.65 -1.92
C LEU A 8 -30.06 -21.28 -1.29
N LEU A 9 -30.09 -21.16 0.05
CA LEU A 9 -29.96 -19.87 0.76
C LEU A 9 -28.61 -19.65 1.47
N LEU A 10 -27.62 -20.52 1.31
CA LEU A 10 -26.39 -20.52 2.14
C LEU A 10 -25.07 -20.30 1.39
N VAL A 11 -25.08 -19.91 0.10
CA VAL A 11 -23.83 -19.65 -0.66
C VAL A 11 -23.84 -18.25 -1.27
N LEU A 12 -24.17 -17.25 -0.46
CA LEU A 12 -23.68 -15.89 -0.62
C LEU A 12 -22.69 -15.63 0.52
N THR A 13 -21.64 -16.45 0.61
CA THR A 13 -20.39 -15.99 1.22
C THR A 13 -19.88 -14.91 0.27
N SER A 14 -20.34 -13.68 0.51
CA SER A 14 -19.69 -12.49 0.00
C SER A 14 -18.22 -12.62 0.37
N CYS A 15 -17.39 -12.93 -0.63
CA CYS A 15 -16.00 -12.57 -0.56
C CYS A 15 -16.03 -11.04 -0.52
N SER A 16 -16.13 -10.49 0.69
CA SER A 16 -15.93 -9.08 0.89
C SER A 16 -14.49 -8.87 0.47
N ILE A 17 -14.31 -8.38 -0.76
CA ILE A 17 -13.06 -7.73 -1.13
C ILE A 17 -12.97 -6.61 -0.11
N ALA A 18 -12.14 -6.79 0.91
CA ALA A 18 -12.00 -5.81 1.97
C ALA A 18 -11.32 -4.60 1.34
N ASP A 19 -12.12 -3.64 0.91
CA ASP A 19 -11.60 -2.37 0.44
C ASP A 19 -11.00 -1.62 1.63
N LEU A 20 -9.89 -0.93 1.39
CA LEU A 20 -9.35 0.02 2.37
C LEU A 20 -10.43 1.06 2.70
N ASP A 21 -10.52 1.48 3.96
CA ASP A 21 -11.44 2.56 4.36
C ASP A 21 -11.25 3.77 3.42
N PRO A 22 -12.31 4.26 2.75
CA PRO A 22 -12.20 5.35 1.79
C PRO A 22 -11.57 6.62 2.36
N VAL A 23 -11.74 6.89 3.66
CA VAL A 23 -11.14 8.03 4.35
C VAL A 23 -9.62 7.86 4.46
N ILE A 24 -9.16 6.65 4.82
CA ILE A 24 -7.73 6.32 4.89
C ILE A 24 -7.11 6.39 3.49
N PHE A 25 -7.79 5.83 2.49
CA PHE A 25 -7.31 5.88 1.11
C PHE A 25 -7.21 7.31 0.57
N GLN A 26 -8.22 8.14 0.83
CA GLN A 26 -8.20 9.55 0.43
C GLN A 26 -7.09 10.33 1.14
N HIS A 27 -6.85 10.06 2.42
CA HIS A 27 -5.76 10.67 3.17
C HIS A 27 -4.38 10.34 2.58
N TRP A 28 -4.17 9.09 2.19
CA TRP A 28 -2.95 8.68 1.49
C TRP A 28 -2.82 9.41 0.14
N LEU A 29 -3.90 9.48 -0.64
CA LEU A 29 -3.92 10.19 -1.92
C LEU A 29 -3.56 11.67 -1.78
N ASP A 30 -4.13 12.36 -0.79
CA ASP A 30 -3.91 13.79 -0.54
C ASP A 30 -2.43 14.11 -0.26
N VAL A 31 -1.69 13.16 0.31
CA VAL A 31 -0.25 13.29 0.57
C VAL A 31 0.59 12.93 -0.67
N MET A 32 0.21 11.88 -1.41
CA MET A 32 1.07 11.30 -2.44
C MET A 32 0.87 11.90 -3.84
N VAL A 33 -0.32 12.42 -4.15
CA VAL A 33 -0.66 12.89 -5.51
C VAL A 33 0.22 14.05 -5.98
N GLU A 34 0.72 14.87 -5.05
CA GLU A 34 1.67 15.95 -5.36
C GLU A 34 2.94 15.44 -6.05
N PHE A 35 3.37 14.22 -5.73
CA PHE A 35 4.62 13.63 -6.20
C PHE A 35 4.43 12.67 -7.39
N GLU A 36 3.18 12.34 -7.73
CA GLU A 36 2.83 11.30 -8.70
C GLU A 36 3.55 11.51 -10.05
N ASN A 37 3.34 12.66 -10.69
CA ASN A 37 3.89 12.93 -12.03
C ASN A 37 5.43 12.96 -12.03
N THR A 38 6.01 13.60 -11.02
CA THR A 38 7.48 13.69 -10.89
C THR A 38 8.09 12.30 -10.75
N CYS A 39 7.50 11.46 -9.91
CA CYS A 39 7.97 10.10 -9.69
C CYS A 39 7.72 9.17 -10.86
N ALA A 40 6.61 9.34 -11.59
CA ALA A 40 6.32 8.59 -12.79
C ALA A 40 7.41 8.84 -13.86
N CYS A 41 7.68 10.12 -14.13
CA CYS A 41 8.74 10.53 -15.05
C CYS A 41 10.12 10.03 -14.64
N ALA A 42 10.47 10.11 -13.35
CA ALA A 42 11.79 9.73 -12.86
C ALA A 42 12.06 8.22 -12.94
N THR A 43 11.01 7.39 -12.89
CA THR A 43 11.16 5.93 -12.78
C THR A 43 10.80 5.19 -14.06
N GLY A 44 10.10 5.86 -14.98
CA GLY A 44 9.60 5.24 -16.21
C GLY A 44 8.58 4.14 -15.94
N VAL A 45 7.89 4.18 -14.80
CA VAL A 45 6.79 3.25 -14.52
C VAL A 45 5.72 3.37 -15.60
N ASP A 46 5.19 2.23 -16.03
CA ASP A 46 4.10 2.19 -16.99
C ASP A 46 2.86 2.92 -16.43
N ILE A 47 2.26 3.79 -17.23
CA ILE A 47 1.14 4.64 -16.80
C ILE A 47 -0.07 3.84 -16.34
N ALA A 48 -0.34 2.66 -16.93
CA ALA A 48 -1.45 1.83 -16.51
C ALA A 48 -1.14 1.09 -15.19
N ILE A 49 0.11 0.73 -14.94
CA ILE A 49 0.55 0.16 -13.65
C ILE A 49 0.50 1.23 -12.56
N GLN A 50 1.03 2.42 -12.83
CA GLN A 50 0.98 3.58 -11.93
C GLN A 50 -0.46 3.92 -11.55
N ALA A 51 -1.35 4.11 -12.53
CA ALA A 51 -2.74 4.48 -12.26
C ALA A 51 -3.44 3.43 -11.39
N LYS A 52 -3.20 2.14 -11.65
CA LYS A 52 -3.76 1.07 -10.81
C LYS A 52 -3.18 1.07 -9.40
N TYR A 53 -1.91 1.38 -9.21
CA TYR A 53 -1.31 1.48 -7.88
C TYR A 53 -1.82 2.70 -7.10
N MET A 54 -1.86 3.88 -7.74
CA MET A 54 -2.30 5.12 -7.09
C MET A 54 -3.79 5.09 -6.75
N TYR A 55 -4.61 4.58 -7.66
CA TYR A 55 -6.07 4.72 -7.58
C TYR A 55 -6.80 3.41 -7.25
N SER A 56 -6.07 2.34 -6.92
CA SER A 56 -6.62 1.05 -6.52
C SER A 56 -5.61 0.26 -5.68
N ILE A 57 -6.07 -0.79 -4.98
CA ILE A 57 -5.17 -1.71 -4.27
C ILE A 57 -4.53 -2.66 -5.29
N TYR A 58 -3.38 -2.27 -5.87
CA TYR A 58 -2.69 -3.06 -6.89
C TYR A 58 -1.17 -3.12 -6.65
N TYR A 59 -0.70 -4.32 -6.32
CA TYR A 59 0.70 -4.59 -5.94
C TYR A 59 1.35 -5.69 -6.80
N PRO A 60 1.57 -5.46 -8.11
CA PRO A 60 2.28 -6.39 -8.98
C PRO A 60 3.79 -6.39 -8.69
N TYR A 61 4.47 -7.48 -9.01
CA TYR A 61 5.94 -7.49 -8.99
C TYR A 61 6.48 -6.75 -10.22
N ASN A 62 6.92 -5.50 -10.05
CA ASN A 62 7.45 -4.66 -11.14
C ASN A 62 8.52 -3.70 -10.59
N ALA A 63 9.74 -3.79 -11.13
CA ALA A 63 10.88 -3.01 -10.62
C ALA A 63 10.67 -1.49 -10.74
N CYS A 64 10.09 -1.00 -11.83
CA CYS A 64 9.80 0.43 -12.00
C CYS A 64 8.76 0.90 -10.98
N LEU A 65 7.72 0.10 -10.72
CA LEU A 65 6.74 0.39 -9.67
C LEU A 65 7.37 0.41 -8.28
N HIS A 66 8.26 -0.53 -7.95
CA HIS A 66 8.94 -0.52 -6.66
C HIS A 66 9.72 0.79 -6.47
N CYS A 67 10.42 1.25 -7.51
CA CYS A 67 11.14 2.51 -7.46
C CYS A 67 10.24 3.75 -7.51
N PHE A 68 9.05 3.64 -8.12
CA PHE A 68 8.01 4.67 -8.04
C PHE A 68 7.55 4.86 -6.58
N VAL A 69 7.26 3.78 -5.86
CA VAL A 69 6.93 3.83 -4.42
C VAL A 69 8.06 4.44 -3.61
N LYS A 70 9.32 4.04 -3.83
CA LYS A 70 10.47 4.71 -3.20
C LYS A 70 10.47 6.21 -3.47
N CYS A 71 10.25 6.62 -4.72
CA CYS A 71 10.26 8.02 -5.08
C CYS A 71 9.19 8.82 -4.33
N LEU A 72 7.95 8.30 -4.25
CA LEU A 72 6.87 8.94 -3.48
C LEU A 72 7.30 9.16 -2.02
N TYR A 73 7.82 8.11 -1.38
CA TYR A 73 8.21 8.11 0.02
C TYR A 73 9.41 9.02 0.33
N VAL A 74 10.38 9.08 -0.58
CA VAL A 74 11.52 10.00 -0.47
C VAL A 74 11.04 11.45 -0.65
N SER A 75 10.16 11.70 -1.64
CA SER A 75 9.65 13.05 -1.95
C SER A 75 8.75 13.59 -0.84
N ALA A 76 7.95 12.72 -0.22
CA ALA A 76 7.15 13.01 0.97
C ALA A 76 7.98 13.07 2.27
N ASN A 77 9.32 12.97 2.18
CA ASN A 77 10.25 13.10 3.29
C ASN A 77 10.08 12.04 4.40
N PHE A 78 9.65 10.83 4.05
CA PHE A 78 9.54 9.68 4.97
C PHE A 78 10.82 8.84 5.04
N VAL A 79 11.83 9.17 4.24
CA VAL A 79 13.11 8.45 4.17
C VAL A 79 14.25 9.45 4.39
N ASN A 80 15.23 9.07 5.20
CA ASN A 80 16.46 9.84 5.40
C ASN A 80 17.40 9.71 4.18
N PRO A 81 18.38 10.61 4.03
CA PRO A 81 19.40 10.50 2.97
C PRO A 81 20.19 9.19 2.98
N ASP A 82 20.31 8.53 4.14
CA ASP A 82 20.97 7.23 4.31
C ASP A 82 20.06 6.02 3.96
N GLY A 83 18.82 6.27 3.54
CA GLY A 83 17.83 5.23 3.22
C GLY A 83 17.06 4.68 4.43
N SER A 84 17.30 5.19 5.64
CA SER A 84 16.54 4.78 6.82
C SER A 84 15.14 5.42 6.85
N PHE A 85 14.15 4.68 7.34
CA PHE A 85 12.76 5.12 7.37
C PHE A 85 12.47 6.00 8.59
N LYS A 86 11.80 7.13 8.38
CA LYS A 86 11.41 8.08 9.44
C LYS A 86 10.08 7.68 10.06
N LEU A 87 10.08 6.57 10.82
CA LEU A 87 8.88 5.97 11.40
C LEU A 87 8.01 6.98 12.16
N LYS A 88 8.61 7.85 12.97
CA LYS A 88 7.87 8.86 13.75
C LYS A 88 7.13 9.86 12.85
N GLU A 89 7.76 10.30 11.77
CA GLU A 89 7.13 11.24 10.84
C GLU A 89 6.05 10.55 10.00
N PHE A 90 6.30 9.32 9.58
CA PHE A 90 5.31 8.52 8.89
C PHE A 90 4.05 8.30 9.74
N ILE A 91 4.18 7.88 11.01
CA ILE A 91 3.03 7.71 11.92
C ILE A 91 2.36 9.06 12.24
N ARG A 92 3.12 10.16 12.29
CA ARG A 92 2.53 11.49 12.49
C ARG A 92 1.63 11.89 11.33
N VAL A 93 2.01 11.54 10.09
CA VAL A 93 1.21 11.81 8.90
C VAL A 93 0.10 10.77 8.75
N PHE A 94 0.36 9.49 9.00
CA PHE A 94 -0.60 8.38 8.89
C PHE A 94 -0.83 7.70 10.25
N PRO A 95 -1.56 8.35 11.18
CA PRO A 95 -1.77 7.85 12.55
C PRO A 95 -2.47 6.48 12.60
N GLU A 96 -3.26 6.14 11.59
CA GLU A 96 -3.89 4.84 11.39
C GLU A 96 -2.90 3.67 11.30
N THR A 97 -1.62 3.96 11.03
CA THR A 97 -0.55 2.94 10.93
C THR A 97 0.18 2.66 12.24
N LYS A 98 -0.12 3.41 13.30
CA LYS A 98 0.63 3.42 14.57
C LYS A 98 0.88 2.02 15.15
N ASP A 99 -0.09 1.12 15.05
CA ASP A 99 -0.05 -0.18 15.74
C ASP A 99 0.76 -1.24 14.98
N PHE A 100 1.07 -1.02 13.69
CA PHE A 100 1.72 -2.02 12.83
C PHE A 100 2.84 -1.49 11.93
N ALA A 101 3.06 -0.17 11.84
CA ALA A 101 4.12 0.39 10.99
C ALA A 101 5.51 -0.17 11.36
N GLU A 102 5.80 -0.35 12.66
CA GLU A 102 7.06 -0.96 13.11
C GLU A 102 7.16 -2.44 12.69
N LYS A 103 6.06 -3.20 12.74
CA LYS A 103 6.00 -4.58 12.23
C LYS A 103 6.35 -4.60 10.74
N CYS A 104 5.75 -3.73 9.93
CA CYS A 104 6.00 -3.67 8.49
C CYS A 104 7.45 -3.27 8.14
N LEU A 105 8.06 -2.38 8.92
CA LEU A 105 9.49 -2.08 8.79
C LEU A 105 10.36 -3.29 9.12
N ASN A 106 10.02 -4.02 10.18
CA ASN A 106 10.77 -5.20 10.61
C ASN A 106 10.67 -6.37 9.63
N GLU A 107 9.52 -6.55 8.96
CA GLU A 107 9.35 -7.55 7.89
C GLU A 107 10.31 -7.31 6.71
N SER A 108 10.64 -6.05 6.43
CA SER A 108 11.50 -5.66 5.31
C SER A 108 12.94 -5.32 5.73
N LYS A 109 13.35 -5.65 6.97
CA LYS A 109 14.64 -5.21 7.52
C LYS A 109 15.86 -5.75 6.78
N ASN A 110 15.74 -6.95 6.19
CA ASN A 110 16.82 -7.63 5.47
C ASN A 110 16.82 -7.30 3.97
N GLU A 111 15.86 -6.51 3.48
CA GLU A 111 15.83 -6.09 2.09
C GLU A 111 16.87 -4.99 1.86
N LEU A 112 17.79 -5.26 0.93
CA LEU A 112 18.91 -4.36 0.60
C LEU A 112 18.55 -3.42 -0.54
N ASP A 113 17.66 -3.83 -1.44
CA ASP A 113 17.13 -2.97 -2.49
C ASP A 113 16.12 -1.99 -1.86
N LEU A 114 16.48 -0.71 -1.78
CA LEU A 114 15.62 0.31 -1.19
C LEU A 114 14.28 0.48 -1.92
N CYS A 115 14.23 0.25 -3.24
CA CYS A 115 12.98 0.26 -3.99
C CYS A 115 12.07 -0.88 -3.52
N LEU A 116 12.59 -2.11 -3.50
CA LEU A 116 11.81 -3.27 -3.05
C LEU A 116 11.44 -3.19 -1.56
N LYS A 117 12.34 -2.65 -0.73
CA LYS A 117 12.11 -2.45 0.71
C LYS A 117 10.91 -1.56 0.98
N LEU A 118 10.87 -0.37 0.38
CA LEU A 118 9.77 0.58 0.60
C LEU A 118 8.46 0.09 -0.01
N TYR A 119 8.55 -0.59 -1.16
CA TYR A 119 7.40 -1.26 -1.75
C TYR A 119 6.80 -2.33 -0.82
N ASN A 120 7.63 -3.15 -0.17
CA ASN A 120 7.18 -4.17 0.76
C ASN A 120 6.62 -3.57 2.07
N ILE A 121 7.22 -2.49 2.56
CA ILE A 121 6.69 -1.73 3.71
C ILE A 121 5.29 -1.21 3.40
N GLU A 122 5.12 -0.53 2.28
CA GLU A 122 3.82 -0.01 1.83
C GLU A 122 2.78 -1.13 1.68
N LYS A 123 3.15 -2.20 0.97
CA LYS A 123 2.28 -3.37 0.78
C LYS A 123 1.86 -4.00 2.11
N CYS A 124 2.77 -4.07 3.08
CA CYS A 124 2.45 -4.51 4.43
C CYS A 124 1.47 -3.56 5.12
N ASN A 125 1.68 -2.24 5.08
CA ASN A 125 0.76 -1.29 5.71
C ASN A 125 -0.66 -1.42 5.16
N VAL A 126 -0.81 -1.49 3.82
CA VAL A 126 -2.14 -1.68 3.21
C VAL A 126 -2.76 -3.03 3.57
N ARG A 127 -1.95 -4.08 3.70
CA ARG A 127 -2.40 -5.39 4.18
C ARG A 127 -2.96 -5.31 5.60
N GLU A 128 -2.27 -4.66 6.53
CA GLU A 128 -2.71 -4.52 7.92
C GLU A 128 -3.95 -3.60 8.03
N LEU A 129 -4.01 -2.51 7.26
CA LEU A 129 -5.16 -1.60 7.22
C LEU A 129 -6.44 -2.28 6.68
N GLY A 130 -6.30 -3.10 5.63
CA GLY A 130 -7.43 -3.84 5.05
C GLY A 130 -7.84 -5.08 5.84
N GLY A 131 -7.17 -5.38 6.96
CA GLY A 131 -7.43 -6.58 7.77
C GLY A 131 -7.03 -7.89 7.07
N PHE A 132 -6.09 -7.83 6.14
CA PHE A 132 -5.57 -8.99 5.40
C PHE A 132 -4.43 -9.69 6.16
N SER A 133 -4.61 -10.00 7.45
CA SER A 133 -3.59 -10.68 8.26
C SER A 133 -3.60 -12.20 8.08
#